data_AF-A0A931N1A6-F1
#
_entry.id   AF-A0A931N1A6-F1
#
_cell.length_a   1.000
_cell.length_b   1.000
_cell.length_c   1.000
_cell.angle_alpha   90.00
_cell.angle_beta   90.00
_cell.angle_gamma   90.00
#
_symmetry.space_group_name_H-M   'P 1'
#
loop_
_entity.id
_entity.type
_entity.pdbx_description
1 polymer ?
#
loop_
_entity_poly.entity_id
_entity_poly.type
_entity_poly.pdbx_seq_one_letter_code
_entity_poly.pdbx_strand_id
1 'polypeptide(L)'
;MGDGEQLNLDFHVEQTAWGKWVDPERRAAQVGKFMEYAGLPKLPARPWPEGSPEVERIDPLVAALFPDLATAMAPENTDLADMFICFMGECFIKYAGARWFDEEWFGREYSFYDDVNPALLFDNHDEDIRTAWRFMDNMIGYHPGDHNGMFSYFVAALHEYQGYYHDKHREDAST
;
A
#
# COMPACT_ATOMS: atom_id res chain seq x y z
N MET A 1 29.11 39.56 28.21
CA MET A 1 28.28 40.34 27.27
C MET A 1 28.76 39.98 25.87
N GLY A 2 28.02 39.35 24.98
CA GLY A 2 26.61 38.94 25.03
C GLY A 2 26.44 37.55 24.41
N ASP A 3 25.33 36.95 24.80
CA ASP A 3 24.98 35.55 24.69
C ASP A 3 24.82 35.06 23.24
N GLY A 4 25.24 33.82 23.03
CA GLY A 4 24.85 33.04 21.86
C GLY A 4 23.39 32.60 22.04
N GLU A 5 22.48 33.33 21.42
CA GLU A 5 21.14 32.83 21.15
C GLU A 5 21.24 31.72 20.09
N GLN A 6 21.38 30.48 20.53
CA GLN A 6 20.88 29.35 19.76
C GLN A 6 19.36 29.54 19.64
N LEU A 7 18.92 30.04 18.49
CA LEU A 7 17.52 30.03 18.09
C LEU A 7 17.09 28.56 17.96
N ASN A 8 16.54 28.03 19.04
CA ASN A 8 15.78 26.79 19.01
C ASN A 8 14.49 27.09 18.26
N LEU A 9 14.55 27.01 16.93
CA LEU A 9 13.42 27.16 16.04
C LEU A 9 12.56 25.90 16.18
N ASP A 10 11.73 25.86 17.23
CA ASP A 10 10.55 24.99 17.29
C ASP A 10 9.59 25.42 16.17
N PHE A 11 9.95 25.09 14.92
CA PHE A 11 9.03 25.15 13.80
C PHE A 11 8.04 24.01 13.99
N HIS A 12 6.91 24.33 14.61
CA HIS A 12 5.70 23.54 14.45
C HIS A 12 5.24 23.73 12.99
N VAL A 13 5.86 22.99 12.06
CA VAL A 13 5.37 22.90 10.69
C VAL A 13 4.07 22.11 10.78
N GLU A 14 2.95 22.80 10.63
CA GLU A 14 1.65 22.15 10.55
C GLU A 14 1.69 21.17 9.37
N GLN A 15 1.67 19.87 9.67
CA GLN A 15 1.72 18.85 8.62
C GLN A 15 0.47 18.95 7.74
N THR A 16 0.69 18.91 6.43
CA THR A 16 -0.40 18.78 5.44
C THR A 16 -1.20 17.49 5.68
N ALA A 17 -2.40 17.38 5.12
CA ALA A 17 -3.19 16.15 5.19
C ALA A 17 -2.37 14.95 4.66
N TRP A 18 -1.65 15.15 3.54
CA TRP A 18 -0.68 14.19 3.02
C TRP A 18 0.43 13.86 4.00
N GLY A 19 1.06 14.87 4.61
CA GLY A 19 2.12 14.70 5.60
C GLY A 19 1.71 13.81 6.78
N LYS A 20 0.49 13.99 7.28
CA LYS A 20 -0.08 13.16 8.35
C LYS A 20 -0.37 11.74 7.89
N TRP A 21 -0.90 11.58 6.67
CA TRP A 21 -1.24 10.27 6.12
C TRP A 21 0.01 9.44 5.80
N VAL A 22 1.03 10.09 5.24
CA VAL A 22 2.32 9.51 4.84
C VAL A 22 3.32 9.43 6.01
N ASP A 23 2.88 9.71 7.23
CA ASP A 23 3.72 9.52 8.41
C ASP A 23 4.11 8.02 8.57
N PRO A 24 5.42 7.70 8.68
CA PRO A 24 5.87 6.32 8.78
C PRO A 24 5.36 5.57 10.02
N GLU A 25 5.25 6.24 11.17
CA GLU A 25 4.78 5.62 12.41
C GLU A 25 3.30 5.29 12.33
N ARG A 26 2.51 6.21 11.77
CA ARG A 26 1.09 5.99 11.49
C ARG A 26 0.87 4.81 10.56
N ARG A 27 1.62 4.73 9.44
CA ARG A 27 1.51 3.60 8.51
C ARG A 27 1.94 2.30 9.17
N ALA A 28 3.05 2.29 9.91
CA ALA A 28 3.52 1.10 10.61
C ALA A 28 2.48 0.58 11.62
N ALA A 29 1.78 1.48 12.33
CA ALA A 29 0.68 1.11 13.21
C ALA A 29 -0.48 0.44 12.45
N GLN A 30 -0.88 1.00 11.30
CA GLN A 30 -1.95 0.44 10.48
C GLN A 30 -1.58 -0.90 9.83
N VAL A 31 -0.34 -1.03 9.34
CA VAL A 31 0.23 -2.31 8.86
C VAL A 31 0.17 -3.36 9.99
N GLY A 32 0.57 -2.96 11.21
CA GLY A 32 0.56 -3.81 12.39
C GLY A 32 -0.83 -4.35 12.72
N LYS A 33 -1.88 -3.52 12.67
CA LYS A 33 -3.27 -3.95 12.89
C LYS A 33 -3.72 -5.00 11.88
N PHE A 34 -3.47 -4.78 10.59
CA PHE A 34 -3.85 -5.76 9.56
C PHE A 34 -3.07 -7.07 9.74
N MET A 35 -1.77 -6.99 10.03
CA MET A 35 -0.95 -8.16 10.28
C MET A 35 -1.42 -8.96 11.49
N GLU A 36 -1.76 -8.29 12.59
CA GLU A 36 -2.37 -8.94 13.77
C GLU A 36 -3.69 -9.62 13.40
N TYR A 37 -4.58 -8.91 12.71
CA TYR A 37 -5.87 -9.45 12.24
C TYR A 37 -5.70 -10.67 11.33
N ALA A 38 -4.73 -10.62 10.40
CA ALA A 38 -4.42 -11.70 9.48
C ALA A 38 -3.57 -12.81 10.10
N GLY A 39 -3.15 -12.69 11.36
CA GLY A 39 -2.26 -13.66 12.02
C GLY A 39 -0.87 -13.75 11.39
N LEU A 40 -0.37 -12.65 10.84
CA LEU A 40 0.95 -12.51 10.22
C LEU A 40 1.95 -11.96 11.25
N PRO A 41 2.95 -12.75 11.69
CA PRO A 41 3.89 -12.29 12.72
C PRO A 41 4.90 -11.26 12.19
N LYS A 42 5.26 -11.34 10.91
CA LYS A 42 6.17 -10.41 10.22
C LYS A 42 6.00 -10.55 8.71
N LEU A 43 6.32 -9.50 7.96
CA LEU A 43 6.43 -9.60 6.50
C LEU A 43 7.63 -10.49 6.11
N PRO A 44 7.46 -11.47 5.19
CA PRO A 44 8.54 -12.35 4.75
C PRO A 44 9.67 -11.58 4.03
N ALA A 45 10.80 -12.24 3.78
CA ALA A 45 11.93 -11.63 3.08
C ALA A 45 11.68 -11.48 1.56
N ARG A 46 10.76 -12.27 1.00
CA ARG A 46 10.30 -12.22 -0.39
C ARG A 46 8.77 -12.30 -0.38
N PRO A 47 8.07 -11.88 -1.46
CA PRO A 47 6.64 -12.11 -1.57
C PRO A 47 6.29 -13.58 -1.35
N TRP A 48 5.09 -13.83 -0.83
CA TRP A 48 4.59 -15.17 -0.62
C TRP A 48 4.62 -15.98 -1.92
N PRO A 49 5.00 -17.28 -1.89
CA PRO A 49 4.77 -18.14 -3.03
C PRO A 49 3.27 -18.20 -3.34
N GLU A 50 2.94 -18.14 -4.64
CA GLU A 50 1.56 -18.35 -5.11
C GLU A 50 1.03 -19.69 -4.62
N GLY A 51 -0.23 -19.72 -4.15
CA GLY A 51 -0.85 -20.92 -3.60
C GLY A 51 -0.23 -21.45 -2.30
N SER A 52 0.61 -20.66 -1.61
CA SER A 52 1.11 -21.07 -0.30
C SER A 52 -0.01 -21.15 0.74
N PRO A 53 0.10 -22.00 1.78
CA PRO A 53 -0.94 -22.14 2.80
C PRO A 53 -1.30 -20.84 3.51
N GLU A 54 -0.36 -19.90 3.60
CA GLU A 54 -0.61 -18.58 4.17
C GLU A 54 -1.50 -17.72 3.27
N VAL A 55 -1.27 -17.77 1.94
CA VAL A 55 -2.09 -17.06 0.95
C VAL A 55 -3.50 -17.61 0.92
N GLU A 56 -3.65 -18.94 0.85
CA GLU A 56 -4.95 -19.61 0.85
C GLU A 56 -5.76 -19.33 2.13
N ARG A 57 -5.07 -19.14 3.27
CA ARG A 57 -5.71 -18.79 4.55
C ARG A 57 -6.18 -17.34 4.59
N ILE A 58 -5.46 -16.43 3.93
CA ILE A 58 -5.77 -14.98 3.93
C ILE A 58 -6.83 -14.64 2.88
N ASP A 59 -6.90 -15.36 1.77
CA ASP A 59 -7.90 -15.17 0.73
C ASP A 59 -9.35 -14.99 1.25
N PRO A 60 -9.90 -15.94 2.04
CA PRO A 60 -11.26 -15.80 2.56
C PRO A 60 -11.39 -14.69 3.61
N LEU A 61 -10.29 -14.30 4.29
CA LEU A 61 -10.30 -13.17 5.23
C LEU A 61 -10.49 -11.86 4.46
N VAL A 62 -9.70 -11.63 3.41
CA VAL A 62 -9.77 -10.41 2.59
C VAL A 62 -11.13 -10.34 1.86
N ALA A 63 -11.63 -11.46 1.34
CA ALA A 63 -12.95 -11.51 0.71
C ALA A 63 -14.10 -11.19 1.69
N ALA A 64 -13.99 -11.58 2.96
CA ALA A 64 -14.97 -11.24 3.98
C ALA A 64 -14.91 -9.75 4.38
N LEU A 65 -13.71 -9.16 4.34
CA LEU A 65 -13.49 -7.74 4.65
C LEU A 65 -13.97 -6.81 3.54
N PHE A 66 -13.75 -7.21 2.28
CA PHE A 66 -13.99 -6.37 1.11
C PHE A 66 -14.80 -7.13 0.04
N PRO A 67 -16.05 -7.55 0.36
CA PRO A 67 -16.88 -8.31 -0.59
C PRO A 67 -17.20 -7.52 -1.87
N ASP A 68 -17.27 -6.19 -1.75
CA ASP A 68 -17.39 -5.26 -2.85
C ASP A 68 -16.75 -3.91 -2.48
N LEU A 69 -16.55 -3.07 -3.50
CA LEU A 69 -15.92 -1.76 -3.33
C LEU A 69 -16.79 -0.80 -2.51
N ALA A 70 -18.12 -0.92 -2.58
CA ALA A 70 -19.03 -0.09 -1.80
C ALA A 70 -18.85 -0.36 -0.30
N THR A 71 -18.66 -1.62 0.08
CA THR A 71 -18.34 -2.04 1.44
C THR A 71 -16.97 -1.51 1.85
N ALA A 72 -15.96 -1.64 1.00
CA ALA A 72 -14.61 -1.13 1.28
C ALA A 72 -14.61 0.40 1.52
N MET A 73 -15.45 1.16 0.79
CA MET A 73 -15.53 2.61 0.87
C MET A 73 -16.55 3.13 1.91
N ALA A 74 -17.26 2.23 2.61
CA ALA A 74 -18.26 2.65 3.59
C ALA A 74 -17.58 3.37 4.78
N PRO A 75 -18.15 4.48 5.31
CA PRO A 75 -17.52 5.24 6.40
C PRO A 75 -17.19 4.40 7.63
N GLU A 76 -18.03 3.42 7.98
CA GLU A 76 -17.82 2.47 9.07
C GLU A 76 -16.60 1.55 8.86
N ASN A 77 -16.17 1.37 7.62
CA ASN A 77 -15.03 0.54 7.24
C ASN A 77 -13.75 1.34 6.96
N THR A 78 -13.74 2.64 7.24
CA THR A 78 -12.57 3.51 6.95
C THR A 78 -11.28 2.99 7.60
N ASP A 79 -11.28 2.63 8.89
CA ASP A 79 -10.07 2.11 9.55
C ASP A 79 -9.65 0.74 8.98
N LEU A 80 -10.64 -0.05 8.54
CA LEU A 80 -10.43 -1.38 7.97
C LEU A 80 -9.79 -1.30 6.57
N ALA A 81 -10.32 -0.44 5.70
CA ALA A 81 -9.71 -0.14 4.41
C ALA A 81 -8.30 0.45 4.61
N ASP A 82 -8.15 1.36 5.56
CA ASP A 82 -6.89 2.03 5.84
C ASP A 82 -5.78 1.07 6.30
N MET A 83 -6.09 0.13 7.20
CA MET A 83 -5.13 -0.89 7.63
C MET A 83 -4.64 -1.73 6.46
N PHE A 84 -5.54 -2.12 5.55
CA PHE A 84 -5.19 -2.95 4.41
C PHE A 84 -4.44 -2.16 3.33
N ILE A 85 -4.84 -0.92 3.04
CA ILE A 85 -4.14 -0.02 2.10
C ILE A 85 -2.69 0.21 2.56
N CYS A 86 -2.49 0.47 3.85
CA CYS A 86 -1.15 0.64 4.41
C CYS A 86 -0.32 -0.65 4.30
N PHE A 87 -0.92 -1.81 4.63
CA PHE A 87 -0.28 -3.12 4.46
C PHE A 87 0.13 -3.41 3.01
N MET A 88 -0.79 -3.18 2.07
CA MET A 88 -0.56 -3.35 0.64
C MET A 88 0.62 -2.49 0.17
N GLY A 89 0.62 -1.20 0.52
CA GLY A 89 1.72 -0.32 0.13
C GLY A 89 3.05 -0.69 0.79
N GLU A 90 3.06 -1.11 2.05
CA GLU A 90 4.28 -1.60 2.70
C GLU A 90 4.86 -2.81 1.96
N CYS A 91 4.02 -3.72 1.45
CA CYS A 91 4.48 -4.84 0.63
C CYS A 91 5.09 -4.37 -0.69
N PHE A 92 4.44 -3.45 -1.41
CA PHE A 92 4.98 -2.93 -2.68
C PHE A 92 6.25 -2.10 -2.50
N ILE A 93 6.34 -1.29 -1.44
CA ILE A 93 7.58 -0.57 -1.08
C ILE A 93 8.71 -1.58 -0.85
N LYS A 94 8.44 -2.63 -0.06
CA LYS A 94 9.44 -3.63 0.31
C LYS A 94 9.90 -4.50 -0.85
N TYR A 95 8.99 -4.90 -1.74
CA TYR A 95 9.27 -5.93 -2.74
C TYR A 95 9.45 -5.41 -4.17
N ALA A 96 8.95 -4.20 -4.47
CA ALA A 96 8.94 -3.63 -5.81
C ALA A 96 9.47 -2.18 -5.87
N GLY A 97 10.15 -1.72 -4.81
CA GLY A 97 10.77 -0.39 -4.79
C GLY A 97 9.77 0.77 -4.88
N ALA A 98 8.49 0.52 -4.63
CA ALA A 98 7.47 1.55 -4.74
C ALA A 98 7.65 2.66 -3.69
N ARG A 99 7.04 3.81 -3.94
CA ARG A 99 6.92 4.89 -2.95
C ARG A 99 5.53 5.50 -2.97
N TRP A 100 5.07 5.93 -1.80
CA TRP A 100 3.85 6.71 -1.67
C TRP A 100 4.01 8.10 -2.28
N PHE A 101 2.99 8.54 -3.01
CA PHE A 101 2.83 9.92 -3.46
C PHE A 101 1.34 10.32 -3.42
N ASP A 102 1.08 11.63 -3.38
CA ASP A 102 -0.27 12.18 -3.37
C ASP A 102 -0.71 12.47 -4.82
N GLU A 103 -1.73 11.76 -5.30
CA GLU A 103 -2.20 11.85 -6.69
C GLU A 103 -3.34 12.86 -6.85
N GLU A 104 -3.09 13.98 -7.51
CA GLU A 104 -4.07 15.06 -7.66
C GLU A 104 -5.16 14.78 -8.71
N TRP A 105 -4.97 13.80 -9.61
CA TRP A 105 -5.80 13.68 -10.82
C TRP A 105 -7.02 12.77 -10.72
N PHE A 106 -7.14 11.96 -9.66
CA PHE A 106 -8.24 10.98 -9.55
C PHE A 106 -9.42 11.58 -8.78
N GLY A 107 -10.58 11.71 -9.43
CA GLY A 107 -11.80 12.31 -8.86
C GLY A 107 -12.21 11.69 -7.51
N ARG A 108 -12.93 12.46 -6.68
CA ARG A 108 -13.26 12.08 -5.28
C ARG A 108 -13.96 10.72 -5.16
N GLU A 109 -14.80 10.37 -6.13
CA GLU A 109 -15.50 9.08 -6.21
C GLU A 109 -14.54 7.87 -6.31
N TYR A 110 -13.26 8.15 -6.55
CA TYR A 110 -12.19 7.18 -6.69
C TYR A 110 -11.08 7.38 -5.66
N SER A 111 -11.40 7.90 -4.48
CA SER A 111 -10.51 7.96 -3.32
C SER A 111 -11.19 7.38 -2.08
N PHE A 112 -10.40 6.74 -1.22
CA PHE A 112 -10.82 6.31 0.11
C PHE A 112 -10.79 7.43 1.15
N TYR A 113 -10.22 8.59 0.81
CA TYR A 113 -9.97 9.68 1.73
C TYR A 113 -10.45 11.00 1.15
N ASP A 114 -10.93 11.89 2.02
CA ASP A 114 -11.49 13.18 1.59
C ASP A 114 -10.42 14.20 1.18
N ASP A 115 -9.25 14.18 1.83
CA ASP A 115 -8.23 15.23 1.72
C ASP A 115 -6.91 14.76 1.08
N VAL A 116 -6.79 13.48 0.76
CA VAL A 116 -5.60 12.87 0.15
C VAL A 116 -6.01 11.81 -0.86
N ASN A 117 -5.14 11.51 -1.81
CA ASN A 117 -5.36 10.40 -2.74
C ASN A 117 -4.09 9.57 -2.89
N PRO A 118 -3.84 8.66 -1.94
CA PRO A 118 -2.61 7.91 -1.90
C PRO A 118 -2.44 7.01 -3.12
N ALA A 119 -1.27 7.10 -3.74
CA ALA A 119 -0.90 6.27 -4.86
C ALA A 119 0.53 5.74 -4.70
N LEU A 120 0.77 4.59 -5.29
CA LEU A 120 2.09 3.98 -5.38
C LEU A 120 2.70 4.35 -6.72
N LEU A 121 3.88 4.94 -6.66
CA LEU A 121 4.76 5.13 -7.79
C LEU A 121 5.80 4.01 -7.77
N PHE A 122 5.83 3.20 -8.82
CA PHE A 122 6.70 2.04 -8.94
C PHE A 122 8.03 2.40 -9.58
N ASP A 123 9.12 1.86 -9.03
CA ASP A 123 10.46 2.02 -9.58
C ASP A 123 10.71 1.01 -10.70
N ASN A 124 9.93 1.11 -11.78
CA ASN A 124 10.08 0.34 -13.02
C ASN A 124 10.45 1.26 -14.20
N HIS A 125 10.56 0.72 -15.41
CA HIS A 125 10.94 1.50 -16.60
C HIS A 125 9.91 2.56 -16.98
N ASP A 126 8.63 2.27 -16.74
CA ASP A 126 7.51 3.13 -17.14
C ASP A 126 7.05 4.08 -16.02
N GLU A 127 7.71 4.04 -14.86
CA GLU A 127 7.34 4.78 -13.64
C GLU A 127 5.83 4.69 -13.34
N ASP A 128 5.32 3.46 -13.32
CA ASP A 128 3.88 3.21 -13.16
C ASP A 128 3.32 3.87 -11.89
N ILE A 129 2.14 4.46 -12.04
CA ILE A 129 1.33 5.00 -10.97
C ILE A 129 0.08 4.14 -10.79
N ARG A 130 -0.24 3.81 -9.54
CA ARG A 130 -1.51 3.18 -9.18
C ARG A 130 -2.05 3.75 -7.87
N THR A 131 -3.25 4.31 -7.92
CA THR A 131 -3.95 4.77 -6.71
C THR A 131 -4.33 3.59 -5.82
N ALA A 132 -4.39 3.81 -4.51
CA ALA A 132 -4.88 2.81 -3.56
C ALA A 132 -6.29 2.33 -3.93
N TRP A 133 -7.14 3.27 -4.38
CA TRP A 133 -8.46 2.96 -4.92
C TRP A 133 -8.40 1.97 -6.09
N ARG A 134 -7.57 2.24 -7.11
CA ARG A 134 -7.50 1.39 -8.30
C ARG A 134 -6.97 -0.02 -7.97
N PHE A 135 -6.05 -0.12 -7.02
CA PHE A 135 -5.60 -1.42 -6.54
C PHE A 135 -6.71 -2.20 -5.83
N MET A 136 -7.45 -1.55 -4.94
CA MET A 136 -8.58 -2.17 -4.25
C MET A 136 -9.67 -2.62 -5.22
N ASP A 137 -10.04 -1.76 -6.19
CA ASP A 137 -10.99 -2.07 -7.25
C ASP A 137 -10.58 -3.31 -8.05
N ASN A 138 -9.33 -3.36 -8.53
CA ASN A 138 -8.81 -4.51 -9.27
C ASN A 138 -8.75 -5.79 -8.42
N MET A 139 -8.36 -5.67 -7.15
CA MET A 139 -8.28 -6.81 -6.24
C MET A 139 -9.67 -7.39 -5.95
N ILE A 140 -10.67 -6.53 -5.70
CA ILE A 140 -12.05 -6.95 -5.47
C ILE A 140 -12.65 -7.54 -6.75
N GLY A 141 -12.35 -6.94 -7.91
CA GLY A 141 -12.77 -7.38 -9.23
C GLY A 141 -11.95 -8.52 -9.84
N TYR A 142 -11.11 -9.21 -9.07
CA TYR A 142 -10.23 -10.27 -9.58
C TYR A 142 -11.00 -11.33 -10.38
N HIS A 143 -10.35 -11.94 -11.36
CA HIS A 143 -10.93 -13.01 -12.14
C HIS A 143 -10.69 -14.37 -11.46
N PRO A 144 -11.73 -15.11 -11.01
CA PRO A 144 -11.57 -16.38 -10.32
C PRO A 144 -10.99 -17.50 -11.19
N GLY A 145 -10.92 -17.31 -12.52
CA GLY A 145 -10.25 -18.22 -13.45
C GLY A 145 -8.73 -18.06 -13.45
N ASP A 146 -8.23 -16.90 -13.03
CA ASP A 146 -6.81 -16.55 -13.05
C ASP A 146 -6.20 -16.64 -11.64
N HIS A 147 -6.98 -16.34 -10.60
CA HIS A 147 -6.52 -16.37 -9.21
C HIS A 147 -7.57 -17.01 -8.28
N ASN A 148 -7.10 -17.75 -7.28
CA ASN A 148 -7.97 -18.45 -6.33
C ASN A 148 -8.70 -17.50 -5.35
N GLY A 149 -8.27 -16.24 -5.25
CA GLY A 149 -8.84 -15.25 -4.35
C GLY A 149 -8.22 -13.86 -4.48
N MET A 150 -8.78 -12.91 -3.73
CA MET A 150 -8.35 -11.51 -3.72
C MET A 150 -6.88 -11.35 -3.27
N PHE A 151 -6.47 -12.09 -2.24
CA PHE A 151 -5.10 -12.03 -1.75
C PHE A 151 -4.14 -12.76 -2.69
N SER A 152 -4.58 -13.85 -3.32
CA SER A 152 -3.86 -14.51 -4.40
C SER A 152 -3.58 -13.56 -5.58
N TYR A 153 -4.57 -12.76 -6.01
CA TYR A 153 -4.36 -11.71 -7.02
C TYR A 153 -3.31 -10.70 -6.55
N PHE A 154 -3.43 -10.20 -5.33
CA PHE A 154 -2.46 -9.27 -4.75
C PHE A 154 -1.03 -9.84 -4.73
N VAL A 155 -0.86 -11.11 -4.38
CA VAL A 155 0.45 -11.79 -4.39
C VAL A 155 1.01 -11.92 -5.81
N ALA A 156 0.18 -12.27 -6.79
CA ALA A 156 0.61 -12.31 -8.18
C ALA A 156 1.09 -10.93 -8.67
N ALA A 157 0.35 -9.87 -8.33
CA ALA A 157 0.76 -8.50 -8.62
C ALA A 157 2.10 -8.15 -7.94
N LEU A 158 2.33 -8.55 -6.69
CA LEU A 158 3.63 -8.33 -6.03
C LEU A 158 4.79 -8.97 -6.80
N HIS A 159 4.61 -10.20 -7.30
CA HIS A 159 5.65 -10.88 -8.11
C HIS A 159 5.89 -10.18 -9.43
N GLU A 160 4.84 -9.73 -10.12
CA GLU A 160 4.93 -9.00 -11.38
C GLU A 160 5.73 -7.70 -11.22
N TYR A 161 5.34 -6.83 -10.28
CA TYR A 161 6.04 -5.56 -10.05
C TYR A 161 7.46 -5.76 -9.49
N GLN A 162 7.70 -6.81 -8.70
CA GLN A 162 9.05 -7.20 -8.29
C GLN A 162 9.92 -7.59 -9.50
N GLY A 163 9.35 -8.30 -10.48
CA GLY A 163 10.01 -8.62 -11.73
C GLY A 163 10.45 -7.36 -12.48
N TYR A 164 9.53 -6.42 -12.67
CA TYR A 164 9.82 -5.14 -13.34
C TYR A 164 10.90 -4.31 -12.62
N TYR A 165 10.85 -4.26 -11.30
CA TYR A 165 11.87 -3.61 -10.48
C TYR A 165 13.25 -4.24 -10.70
N HIS A 166 13.36 -5.58 -10.62
CA HIS A 166 14.63 -6.26 -10.81
C HIS A 166 15.18 -6.12 -12.24
N ASP A 167 14.31 -6.16 -13.25
CA ASP A 167 14.73 -6.00 -14.64
C ASP A 167 15.33 -4.61 -14.90
N LYS A 168 14.67 -3.54 -14.44
CA LYS A 168 15.22 -2.18 -14.50
C LYS A 168 16.60 -2.09 -13.87
N HIS A 169 16.73 -2.52 -12.62
CA HIS A 169 17.99 -2.40 -11.87
C HIS A 169 19.11 -3.28 -12.44
N ARG A 170 18.77 -4.42 -13.07
CA ARG A 170 19.75 -5.27 -13.77
C ARG A 170 20.27 -4.60 -15.03
N GLU A 171 19.41 -3.93 -15.79
CA GLU A 171 19.79 -3.22 -17.01
C GLU A 171 20.61 -1.97 -16.70
N ASP A 172 20.19 -1.18 -15.71
CA ASP A 172 20.91 0.01 -15.25
C ASP A 172 22.31 -0.35 -14.73
N ALA A 173 22.47 -1.48 -14.02
CA ALA A 173 23.77 -1.96 -13.56
C ALA A 173 24.68 -2.49 -14.69
N SER A 174 24.12 -2.75 -15.87
CA SER A 174 24.84 -3.25 -17.05
C SER A 174 25.28 -2.13 -18.00
N THR A 175 24.92 -0.88 -17.72
CA THR A 175 25.16 0.32 -18.55
C THR A 175 26.22 1.22 -17.93
#